data_AF-A0A2D1KKI6-F1
#
_entry.id   AF-A0A2D1KKI6-F1
#
_cell.length_a   1.000
_cell.length_b   1.000
_cell.length_c   1.000
_cell.angle_alpha   90.00
_cell.angle_beta   90.00
_cell.angle_gamma   90.00
#
_symmetry.space_group_name_H-M   'P 1'
#
loop_
_entity.id
_entity.type
_entity.pdbx_description
1 polymer ?
#
loop_
_entity_poly.entity_id
_entity_poly.type
_entity_poly.pdbx_seq_one_letter_code
_entity_poly.pdbx_strand_id
1 'polypeptide(L)'
;MAHFHIDHAALTGNQEKSAKSAKPKEDFPNVFDYPDFIEMRPQLRQAVHTVAEESFDQPVLPVKIERLAVALEEELEQETRKYEAQKAVFTNQKTECNDLIRLYTQILQVISRDPDPNNTDIEDLIFAVDQTRQALRKLPEKPGKGPLYDPDSVRAIEPATFYDFVIQRLAHPYFISDSHELHRKNLSPEGQQFVDRLSAYAFRDWDAYLTHEYDAQHIIKNEKKLEDRVYYTKLEEIELKYADKAYAQVFADTFNDFAKVLTLGYLNHFDIHTTPIPVANAVLRHHLSAIVHQRFLVDDKGYEHVMDEPIKQIKAKYAFYLNNFS
;
A
#
# COMPACT_ATOMS: atom_id res chain seq x y z
N MET A 1 -35.69 -18.70 -33.90
CA MET A 1 -34.88 -19.22 -35.02
C MET A 1 -33.45 -19.31 -34.55
N ALA A 2 -32.95 -20.53 -34.35
CA ALA A 2 -31.57 -20.78 -33.93
C ALA A 2 -30.69 -20.86 -35.18
N HIS A 3 -29.75 -19.93 -35.33
CA HIS A 3 -28.72 -20.02 -36.37
C HIS A 3 -27.53 -20.79 -35.80
N PHE A 4 -27.41 -22.06 -36.20
CA PHE A 4 -26.19 -22.84 -36.04
C PHE A 4 -25.21 -22.40 -37.13
N HIS A 5 -24.10 -21.78 -36.75
CA HIS A 5 -22.94 -21.66 -37.63
C HIS A 5 -22.14 -22.97 -37.57
N ILE A 6 -22.25 -23.76 -38.63
CA ILE A 6 -21.34 -24.87 -38.90
C ILE A 6 -20.07 -24.26 -39.49
N ASP A 7 -18.97 -24.41 -38.78
CA ASP A 7 -17.67 -23.92 -39.22
C ASP A 7 -17.15 -24.80 -40.37
N HIS A 8 -17.20 -24.25 -41.59
CA HIS A 8 -16.81 -24.92 -42.83
C HIS A 8 -15.30 -25.22 -42.91
N ALA A 9 -14.49 -24.71 -41.97
CA ALA A 9 -13.05 -24.98 -41.90
C ALA A 9 -12.70 -26.44 -41.54
N ALA A 10 -13.64 -27.21 -40.97
CA ALA A 10 -13.42 -28.62 -40.66
C ALA A 10 -13.46 -29.57 -41.88
N LEU A 11 -13.87 -29.08 -43.07
CA LEU A 11 -14.11 -29.90 -44.26
C LEU A 11 -13.05 -29.77 -45.37
N THR A 12 -12.06 -28.90 -45.21
CA THR A 12 -10.94 -28.77 -46.15
C THR A 12 -9.64 -28.88 -45.37
N GLY A 13 -9.04 -30.07 -45.37
CA GLY A 13 -7.81 -30.41 -44.65
C GLY A 13 -6.55 -29.68 -45.12
N ASN A 14 -6.53 -28.36 -45.02
CA ASN A 14 -5.32 -27.55 -45.11
C ASN A 14 -4.89 -27.20 -43.68
N GLN A 15 -3.99 -28.04 -43.13
CA GLN A 15 -3.19 -27.64 -41.97
C GLN A 15 -2.18 -26.59 -42.42
N GLU A 16 -2.59 -25.32 -42.43
CA GLU A 16 -1.63 -24.23 -42.29
C GLU A 16 -1.01 -24.36 -40.90
N LYS A 17 0.32 -24.51 -40.87
CA LYS A 17 1.12 -24.44 -39.66
C LYS A 17 0.93 -23.06 -39.04
N SER A 18 -0.04 -22.94 -38.14
CA SER A 18 -0.18 -21.80 -37.25
C SER A 18 1.16 -21.60 -36.56
N ALA A 19 1.77 -20.44 -36.84
CA ALA A 19 2.94 -19.96 -36.13
C ALA A 19 2.66 -20.11 -34.64
N LYS A 20 3.57 -20.77 -33.92
CA LYS A 20 3.52 -20.87 -32.45
C LYS A 20 3.21 -19.49 -31.89
N SER A 21 1.97 -19.27 -31.48
CA SER A 21 1.58 -18.14 -30.65
C SER A 21 2.48 -18.26 -29.43
N ALA A 22 3.39 -17.30 -29.27
CA ALA A 22 4.18 -17.19 -28.06
C ALA A 22 3.19 -17.27 -26.89
N LYS A 23 3.42 -18.21 -25.96
CA LYS A 23 2.65 -18.24 -24.72
C LYS A 23 2.69 -16.83 -24.12
N PRO A 24 1.56 -16.27 -23.65
CA PRO A 24 1.61 -15.04 -22.88
C PRO A 24 2.68 -15.21 -21.80
N LYS A 25 3.52 -14.19 -21.59
CA LYS A 25 4.44 -14.18 -20.45
C LYS A 25 3.59 -14.43 -19.22
N GLU A 26 3.85 -15.51 -18.51
CA GLU A 26 3.25 -15.72 -17.18
C GLU A 26 3.81 -14.60 -16.31
N ASP A 27 2.98 -13.58 -16.06
CA ASP A 27 3.27 -12.57 -15.06
C ASP A 27 3.30 -13.24 -13.69
N PHE A 28 4.18 -12.76 -12.81
CA PHE A 28 4.35 -13.32 -11.48
C PHE A 28 3.03 -13.15 -10.72
N PRO A 29 2.34 -14.23 -10.29
CA PRO A 29 1.08 -14.09 -9.58
C PRO A 29 1.36 -13.58 -8.17
N ASN A 30 1.07 -12.31 -7.93
CA ASN A 30 1.28 -11.65 -6.65
C ASN A 30 -0.07 -11.47 -5.94
N VAL A 31 -0.23 -12.05 -4.74
CA VAL A 31 -1.45 -11.95 -3.91
C VAL A 31 -1.93 -10.51 -3.73
N PHE A 32 -1.00 -9.54 -3.65
CA PHE A 32 -1.29 -8.12 -3.46
C PHE A 32 -1.86 -7.42 -4.71
N ASP A 33 -1.87 -8.09 -5.87
CA ASP A 33 -2.40 -7.57 -7.14
C ASP A 33 -3.68 -8.28 -7.60
N TYR A 34 -4.24 -9.18 -6.80
CA TYR A 34 -5.50 -9.82 -7.14
C TYR A 34 -6.64 -8.78 -7.11
N PRO A 35 -7.59 -8.80 -8.07
CA PRO A 35 -8.70 -7.84 -8.11
C PRO A 35 -9.50 -7.76 -6.81
N ASP A 36 -9.70 -8.91 -6.17
CA ASP A 36 -10.48 -9.05 -4.94
C ASP A 36 -9.60 -8.97 -3.67
N PHE A 37 -8.37 -8.45 -3.80
CA PHE A 37 -7.45 -8.36 -2.66
C PHE A 37 -7.98 -7.48 -1.53
N ILE A 38 -8.80 -6.48 -1.84
CA ILE A 38 -9.41 -5.60 -0.83
C ILE A 38 -10.28 -6.43 0.13
N GLU A 39 -11.06 -7.36 -0.42
CA GLU A 39 -11.94 -8.27 0.31
C GLU A 39 -11.14 -9.37 1.03
N MET A 40 -10.05 -9.85 0.43
CA MET A 40 -9.18 -10.88 1.02
C MET A 40 -8.26 -10.37 2.13
N ARG A 41 -7.89 -9.08 2.10
CA ARG A 41 -6.88 -8.48 3.00
C ARG A 41 -7.18 -8.65 4.49
N PRO A 42 -8.42 -8.45 5.00
CA PRO A 42 -8.72 -8.66 6.41
C PRO A 42 -8.43 -10.09 6.88
N GLN A 43 -8.74 -11.08 6.05
CA GLN A 43 -8.49 -12.49 6.35
C GLN A 43 -7.00 -12.82 6.32
N LEU A 44 -6.25 -12.26 5.34
CA LEU A 44 -4.79 -12.38 5.29
C LEU A 44 -4.14 -11.78 6.54
N ARG A 45 -4.57 -10.59 6.95
CA ARG A 45 -4.06 -9.93 8.16
C ARG A 45 -4.35 -10.73 9.41
N GLN A 46 -5.56 -11.25 9.55
CA GLN A 46 -5.92 -12.11 10.68
C GLN A 46 -5.01 -13.34 10.72
N ALA A 47 -4.72 -13.95 9.57
CA ALA A 47 -3.81 -15.08 9.50
C ALA A 47 -2.37 -14.70 9.89
N VAL A 48 -1.86 -13.56 9.41
CA VAL A 48 -0.54 -13.03 9.80
C VAL A 48 -0.48 -12.74 11.30
N HIS A 49 -1.54 -12.16 11.88
CA HIS A 49 -1.62 -11.92 13.32
C HIS A 49 -1.58 -13.23 14.11
N THR A 50 -2.31 -14.26 13.68
CA THR A 50 -2.24 -15.59 14.31
C THR A 50 -0.84 -16.23 14.16
N VAL A 51 -0.17 -16.08 13.01
CA VAL A 51 1.22 -16.52 12.85
C VAL A 51 2.15 -15.78 13.83
N ALA A 52 1.95 -14.47 14.01
CA ALA A 52 2.72 -13.67 14.97
C ALA A 52 2.48 -14.14 16.41
N GLU A 53 1.22 -14.39 16.79
CA GLU A 53 0.85 -14.92 18.10
C GLU A 53 1.49 -16.30 18.37
N GLU A 54 1.42 -17.21 17.39
CA GLU A 54 1.98 -18.57 17.47
C GLU A 54 3.52 -18.61 17.45
N SER A 55 4.18 -17.50 17.11
CA SER A 55 5.64 -17.41 17.12
C SER A 55 6.22 -17.30 18.55
N PHE A 56 5.39 -16.99 19.55
CA PHE A 56 5.79 -16.87 20.94
C PHE A 56 5.51 -18.17 21.71
N ASP A 57 6.55 -18.75 22.31
CA ASP A 57 6.42 -19.95 23.14
C ASP A 57 5.64 -19.71 24.45
N GLN A 58 5.43 -18.44 24.84
CA GLN A 58 4.77 -18.04 26.08
C GLN A 58 3.85 -16.83 25.83
N PRO A 59 2.79 -16.65 26.64
CA PRO A 59 1.92 -15.48 26.55
C PRO A 59 2.72 -14.18 26.70
N VAL A 60 2.61 -13.30 25.71
CA VAL A 60 3.22 -11.97 25.71
C VAL A 60 2.15 -10.88 25.71
N LEU A 61 2.56 -9.64 25.95
CA LEU A 61 1.66 -8.50 25.87
C LEU A 61 1.09 -8.37 24.45
N PRO A 62 -0.21 -8.09 24.27
CA PRO A 62 -0.83 -7.94 22.95
C PRO A 62 -0.08 -6.98 22.02
N VAL A 63 0.43 -5.87 22.55
CA VAL A 63 1.24 -4.89 21.80
C VAL A 63 2.48 -5.51 21.14
N LYS A 64 3.08 -6.55 21.73
CA LYS A 64 4.22 -7.25 21.12
C LYS A 64 3.79 -8.13 19.94
N ILE A 65 2.62 -8.74 20.03
CA ILE A 65 2.03 -9.54 18.94
C ILE A 65 1.69 -8.60 17.79
N GLU A 66 1.01 -7.49 18.06
CA GLU A 66 0.66 -6.47 17.05
C GLU A 66 1.90 -5.94 16.32
N ARG A 67 2.97 -5.60 17.05
CA ARG A 67 4.23 -5.14 16.44
C ARG A 67 4.84 -6.18 15.51
N LEU A 68 4.81 -7.45 15.91
CA LEU A 68 5.34 -8.53 15.09
C LEU A 68 4.43 -8.79 13.88
N ALA A 69 3.11 -8.77 14.05
CA ALA A 69 2.15 -8.93 12.98
C ALA A 69 2.32 -7.86 11.89
N VAL A 70 2.49 -6.59 12.29
CA VAL A 70 2.79 -5.49 11.37
C VAL A 70 4.11 -5.73 10.63
N ALA A 71 5.18 -6.09 11.35
CA ALA A 71 6.48 -6.37 10.74
C ALA A 71 6.42 -7.54 9.74
N LEU A 72 5.64 -8.58 10.04
CA LEU A 72 5.44 -9.73 9.15
C LEU A 72 4.58 -9.37 7.93
N GLU A 73 3.55 -8.51 8.07
CA GLU A 73 2.75 -8.01 6.94
C GLU A 73 3.64 -7.17 5.99
N GLU A 74 4.47 -6.29 6.55
CA GLU A 74 5.43 -5.47 5.81
C GLU A 74 6.48 -6.33 5.09
N GLU A 75 7.10 -7.29 5.78
CA GLU A 75 8.07 -8.23 5.20
C GLU A 75 7.44 -9.04 4.07
N LEU A 76 6.22 -9.58 4.30
CA LEU A 76 5.50 -10.37 3.31
C LEU A 76 5.30 -9.59 2.02
N GLU A 77 4.84 -8.33 2.11
CA GLU A 77 4.58 -7.51 0.93
C GLU A 77 5.88 -7.05 0.25
N GLN A 78 6.82 -6.49 1.01
CA GLN A 78 8.05 -5.92 0.47
C GLN A 78 8.91 -6.98 -0.22
N GLU A 79 9.09 -8.12 0.41
CA GLU A 79 9.89 -9.20 -0.15
C GLU A 79 9.22 -9.82 -1.38
N THR A 80 7.89 -9.98 -1.35
CA THR A 80 7.13 -10.50 -2.52
C THR A 80 7.30 -9.57 -3.72
N ARG A 81 7.10 -8.26 -3.53
CA ARG A 81 7.29 -7.22 -4.57
C ARG A 81 8.73 -7.20 -5.07
N LYS A 82 9.71 -7.35 -4.18
CA LYS A 82 11.13 -7.43 -4.55
C LYS A 82 11.39 -8.60 -5.50
N TYR A 83 10.91 -9.79 -5.17
CA TYR A 83 11.14 -10.98 -6.00
C TYR A 83 10.33 -10.97 -7.30
N GLU A 84 9.14 -10.39 -7.29
CA GLU A 84 8.35 -10.09 -8.48
C GLU A 84 9.14 -9.20 -9.46
N ALA A 85 9.70 -8.09 -8.96
CA ALA A 85 10.46 -7.15 -9.78
C ALA A 85 11.78 -7.77 -10.29
N GLN A 86 12.49 -8.53 -9.44
CA GLN A 86 13.78 -9.13 -9.77
C GLN A 86 13.67 -10.36 -10.70
N LYS A 87 12.56 -11.08 -10.65
CA LYS A 87 12.28 -12.29 -11.44
C LYS A 87 13.35 -13.38 -11.31
N ALA A 88 14.13 -13.35 -10.22
CA ALA A 88 15.20 -14.28 -9.92
C ALA A 88 15.61 -14.16 -8.44
N VAL A 89 16.29 -15.18 -7.93
CA VAL A 89 16.87 -15.20 -6.56
C VAL A 89 18.40 -15.24 -6.68
N PHE A 90 19.08 -14.26 -6.07
CA PHE A 90 20.55 -14.24 -6.04
C PHE A 90 21.11 -15.17 -4.95
N THR A 91 22.39 -15.52 -5.06
CA THR A 91 23.03 -16.50 -4.16
C THR A 91 22.97 -16.10 -2.68
N ASN A 92 23.04 -14.80 -2.38
CA ASN A 92 22.94 -14.28 -1.02
C ASN A 92 21.50 -14.18 -0.48
N GLN A 93 20.48 -14.32 -1.32
CA GLN A 93 19.06 -14.17 -0.98
C GLN A 93 18.35 -15.51 -0.75
N LYS A 94 19.06 -16.65 -0.89
CA LYS A 94 18.43 -17.97 -0.81
C LYS A 94 17.73 -18.22 0.53
N THR A 95 18.36 -17.85 1.63
CA THR A 95 17.78 -18.02 2.97
C THR A 95 16.52 -17.18 3.13
N GLU A 96 16.62 -15.90 2.78
CA GLU A 96 15.52 -14.93 2.84
C GLU A 96 14.31 -15.34 1.97
N CYS A 97 14.54 -15.77 0.73
CA CYS A 97 13.45 -16.29 -0.12
C CYS A 97 12.81 -17.55 0.49
N ASN A 98 13.60 -18.44 1.10
CA ASN A 98 13.07 -19.61 1.80
C ASN A 98 12.26 -19.24 3.03
N ASP A 99 12.68 -18.22 3.78
CA ASP A 99 11.97 -17.70 4.94
C ASP A 99 10.62 -17.08 4.53
N LEU A 100 10.59 -16.31 3.42
CA LEU A 100 9.34 -15.82 2.82
C LEU A 100 8.41 -16.96 2.40
N ILE A 101 8.93 -17.98 1.71
CA ILE A 101 8.15 -19.18 1.32
C ILE A 101 7.60 -19.92 2.55
N ARG A 102 8.37 -19.94 3.64
CA ARG A 102 7.94 -20.53 4.92
C ARG A 102 6.83 -19.71 5.55
N LEU A 103 6.94 -18.38 5.57
CA LEU A 103 5.89 -17.47 6.06
C LEU A 103 4.58 -17.68 5.28
N TYR A 104 4.64 -17.70 3.94
CA TYR A 104 3.48 -18.05 3.11
C TYR A 104 2.90 -19.43 3.43
N THR A 105 3.75 -20.40 3.76
CA THR A 105 3.29 -21.74 4.15
C THR A 105 2.57 -21.73 5.50
N GLN A 106 3.06 -20.96 6.48
CA GLN A 106 2.42 -20.80 7.78
C GLN A 106 1.07 -20.09 7.65
N ILE A 107 1.01 -19.02 6.84
CA ILE A 107 -0.23 -18.31 6.53
C ILE A 107 -1.26 -19.25 5.91
N LEU A 108 -0.88 -20.04 4.89
CA LEU A 108 -1.77 -21.06 4.30
C LEU A 108 -2.27 -22.07 5.33
N GLN A 109 -1.39 -22.52 6.25
CA GLN A 109 -1.79 -23.44 7.31
C GLN A 109 -2.83 -22.81 8.22
N VAL A 110 -2.67 -21.55 8.62
CA VAL A 110 -3.64 -20.84 9.47
C VAL A 110 -4.98 -20.68 8.76
N ILE A 111 -4.98 -20.18 7.52
CA ILE A 111 -6.22 -19.97 6.75
C ILE A 111 -6.96 -21.29 6.50
N SER A 112 -6.21 -22.39 6.33
CA SER A 112 -6.79 -23.71 6.03
C SER A 112 -7.20 -24.55 7.26
N ARG A 113 -7.02 -24.06 8.50
CA ARG A 113 -7.31 -24.87 9.71
C ARG A 113 -8.80 -25.11 9.93
N ASP A 114 -9.63 -24.09 9.71
CA ASP A 114 -11.08 -24.15 9.89
C ASP A 114 -11.80 -23.41 8.73
N PRO A 115 -11.77 -23.95 7.50
CA PRO A 115 -12.42 -23.30 6.37
C PRO A 115 -13.94 -23.35 6.57
N ASP A 116 -14.59 -22.18 6.60
CA ASP A 116 -16.05 -22.12 6.47
C ASP A 116 -16.41 -22.52 5.02
N PRO A 117 -17.12 -23.65 4.81
CA PRO A 117 -17.44 -24.14 3.47
C PRO A 117 -18.37 -23.23 2.67
N ASN A 118 -18.92 -22.18 3.29
CA ASN A 118 -19.75 -21.17 2.61
C ASN A 118 -19.02 -19.86 2.32
N ASN A 119 -17.73 -19.75 2.64
CA ASN A 119 -16.95 -18.53 2.48
C ASN A 119 -16.06 -18.63 1.22
N THR A 120 -16.60 -18.20 0.08
CA THR A 120 -15.88 -18.17 -1.20
C THR A 120 -14.61 -17.33 -1.16
N ASP A 121 -14.58 -16.28 -0.34
CA ASP A 121 -13.45 -15.37 -0.23
C ASP A 121 -12.20 -16.07 0.37
N ILE A 122 -12.41 -17.09 1.22
CA ILE A 122 -11.33 -17.92 1.76
C ILE A 122 -10.70 -18.79 0.67
N GLU A 123 -11.50 -19.33 -0.26
CA GLU A 123 -10.98 -20.15 -1.36
C GLU A 123 -10.10 -19.33 -2.30
N ASP A 124 -10.55 -18.12 -2.65
CA ASP A 124 -9.79 -17.18 -3.49
C ASP A 124 -8.50 -16.73 -2.80
N LEU A 125 -8.53 -16.48 -1.48
CA LEU A 125 -7.34 -16.18 -0.70
C LEU A 125 -6.36 -17.35 -0.66
N ILE A 126 -6.83 -18.58 -0.38
CA ILE A 126 -5.98 -19.77 -0.40
C ILE A 126 -5.33 -19.93 -1.78
N PHE A 127 -6.10 -19.73 -2.85
CA PHE A 127 -5.59 -19.80 -4.21
C PHE A 127 -4.52 -18.74 -4.47
N ALA A 128 -4.78 -17.47 -4.16
CA ALA A 128 -3.86 -16.36 -4.41
C ALA A 128 -2.54 -16.50 -3.62
N VAL A 129 -2.64 -16.88 -2.35
CA VAL A 129 -1.50 -17.11 -1.46
C VAL A 129 -0.67 -18.31 -1.94
N ASP A 130 -1.30 -19.41 -2.38
CA ASP A 130 -0.58 -20.57 -2.90
C ASP A 130 0.08 -20.29 -4.24
N GLN A 131 -0.58 -19.58 -5.16
CA GLN A 131 0.03 -19.19 -6.44
C GLN A 131 1.28 -18.34 -6.23
N THR A 132 1.21 -17.35 -5.34
CA THR A 132 2.35 -16.49 -4.99
C THR A 132 3.51 -17.32 -4.42
N ARG A 133 3.20 -18.21 -3.46
CA ARG A 133 4.18 -19.13 -2.87
C ARG A 133 4.82 -20.04 -3.92
N GLN A 134 4.04 -20.60 -4.84
CA GLN A 134 4.54 -21.46 -5.91
C GLN A 134 5.42 -20.67 -6.90
N ALA A 135 5.06 -19.43 -7.20
CA ALA A 135 5.84 -18.56 -8.06
C ALA A 135 7.21 -18.26 -7.45
N LEU A 136 7.27 -17.92 -6.16
CA LEU A 136 8.52 -17.73 -5.41
C LEU A 136 9.42 -18.97 -5.49
N ARG A 137 8.86 -20.18 -5.29
CA ARG A 137 9.60 -21.45 -5.41
C ARG A 137 10.17 -21.73 -6.79
N LYS A 138 9.52 -21.21 -7.84
CA LYS A 138 9.90 -21.42 -9.25
C LYS A 138 10.87 -20.36 -9.76
N LEU A 139 11.21 -19.35 -8.96
CA LEU A 139 12.13 -18.30 -9.40
C LEU A 139 13.51 -18.88 -9.75
N PRO A 140 14.09 -18.50 -10.89
CA PRO A 140 15.41 -18.97 -11.29
C PRO A 140 16.49 -18.41 -10.37
N GLU A 141 17.43 -19.26 -9.99
CA GLU A 141 18.62 -18.82 -9.25
C GLU A 141 19.63 -18.12 -10.18
N LYS A 142 20.22 -17.02 -9.70
CA LYS A 142 21.31 -16.32 -10.40
C LYS A 142 22.55 -16.20 -9.51
N PRO A 143 23.76 -16.38 -10.07
CA PRO A 143 24.99 -16.07 -9.35
C PRO A 143 25.10 -14.55 -9.10
N GLY A 144 25.65 -14.15 -7.96
CA GLY A 144 25.89 -12.75 -7.61
C GLY A 144 25.27 -12.33 -6.30
N LYS A 145 25.17 -11.00 -6.10
CA LYS A 145 24.59 -10.39 -4.91
C LYS A 145 23.39 -9.51 -5.29
N GLY A 146 22.22 -9.83 -4.75
CA GLY A 146 21.02 -8.99 -4.80
C GLY A 146 20.82 -8.20 -3.50
N PRO A 147 19.87 -7.25 -3.48
CA PRO A 147 19.53 -6.50 -2.27
C PRO A 147 18.82 -7.42 -1.25
N LEU A 148 19.25 -7.36 0.00
CA LEU A 148 18.63 -8.07 1.12
C LEU A 148 17.49 -7.24 1.70
N TYR A 149 16.57 -7.92 2.37
CA TYR A 149 15.56 -7.31 3.22
C TYR A 149 16.25 -6.49 4.30
N ASP A 150 15.71 -5.31 4.54
CA ASP A 150 16.14 -4.42 5.61
C ASP A 150 14.86 -3.93 6.31
N PRO A 151 14.59 -4.40 7.54
CA PRO A 151 13.37 -4.02 8.27
C PRO A 151 13.36 -2.53 8.64
N ASP A 152 14.52 -1.88 8.63
CA ASP A 152 14.64 -0.43 8.83
C ASP A 152 14.62 0.33 7.49
N SER A 153 14.58 -0.38 6.35
CA SER A 153 14.41 0.26 5.05
C SER A 153 13.00 0.78 4.92
N VAL A 154 12.87 2.10 4.79
CA VAL A 154 11.60 2.73 4.44
C VAL A 154 11.15 2.13 3.11
N ARG A 155 9.97 1.51 3.08
CA ARG A 155 9.35 0.98 1.87
C ARG A 155 9.47 2.02 0.76
N ALA A 156 10.22 1.66 -0.28
CA ALA A 156 10.57 2.61 -1.32
C ALA A 156 9.37 2.81 -2.25
N ILE A 157 9.07 4.06 -2.55
CA ILE A 157 8.09 4.38 -3.57
C ILE A 157 8.63 3.93 -4.93
N GLU A 158 7.81 3.18 -5.66
CA GLU A 158 8.19 2.73 -7.00
C GLU A 158 8.26 3.91 -7.98
N PRO A 159 9.37 4.07 -8.72
CA PRO A 159 9.52 5.19 -9.66
C PRO A 159 8.42 5.22 -10.72
N ALA A 160 8.04 6.44 -11.12
CA ALA A 160 7.01 6.73 -12.13
C ALA A 160 5.58 6.27 -11.78
N THR A 161 5.32 5.78 -10.57
CA THR A 161 3.96 5.43 -10.11
C THR A 161 3.21 6.65 -9.55
N PHE A 162 1.97 6.47 -9.10
CA PHE A 162 1.16 7.56 -8.54
C PHE A 162 1.86 8.28 -7.39
N TYR A 163 2.32 7.54 -6.38
CA TYR A 163 2.95 8.14 -5.21
C TYR A 163 4.26 8.85 -5.55
N ASP A 164 5.08 8.28 -6.46
CA ASP A 164 6.31 8.92 -6.92
C ASP A 164 5.99 10.25 -7.61
N PHE A 165 5.01 10.23 -8.51
CA PHE A 165 4.58 11.42 -9.23
C PHE A 165 4.12 12.51 -8.27
N VAL A 166 3.21 12.20 -7.35
CA VAL A 166 2.66 13.15 -6.38
C VAL A 166 3.78 13.72 -5.50
N ILE A 167 4.59 12.84 -4.88
CA ILE A 167 5.62 13.25 -3.93
C ILE A 167 6.72 14.07 -4.61
N GLN A 168 7.10 13.74 -5.85
CA GLN A 168 8.07 14.54 -6.60
C GLN A 168 7.58 15.97 -6.87
N ARG A 169 6.27 16.21 -7.06
CA ARG A 169 5.73 17.57 -7.27
C ARG A 169 5.69 18.34 -5.97
N LEU A 170 5.29 17.69 -4.88
CA LEU A 170 5.22 18.31 -3.55
C LEU A 170 6.61 18.57 -2.96
N ALA A 171 7.61 17.76 -3.30
CA ALA A 171 8.99 17.93 -2.86
C ALA A 171 9.73 19.06 -3.61
N HIS A 172 9.13 19.61 -4.68
CA HIS A 172 9.77 20.61 -5.53
C HIS A 172 10.39 21.82 -4.81
N PRO A 173 9.71 22.49 -3.86
CA PRO A 173 10.29 23.65 -3.15
C PRO A 173 11.45 23.28 -2.22
N TYR A 174 11.73 22.00 -2.01
CA TYR A 174 12.78 21.51 -1.11
C TYR A 174 14.05 21.04 -1.82
N PHE A 175 14.09 21.07 -3.16
CA PHE A 175 15.28 20.70 -3.93
C PHE A 175 16.43 21.69 -3.72
N ILE A 176 17.64 21.15 -3.51
CA ILE A 176 18.87 21.94 -3.33
C ILE A 176 19.45 22.35 -4.69
N SER A 177 19.25 21.54 -5.73
CA SER A 177 19.73 21.81 -7.08
C SER A 177 18.63 21.67 -8.12
N ASP A 178 18.84 22.28 -9.29
CA ASP A 178 17.89 22.33 -10.40
C ASP A 178 17.63 20.96 -11.05
N SER A 179 18.34 19.91 -10.66
CA SER A 179 17.96 18.55 -11.03
C SER A 179 16.69 18.18 -10.27
N HIS A 180 15.52 18.38 -10.87
CA HIS A 180 14.22 18.02 -10.27
C HIS A 180 13.99 16.50 -10.13
N GLU A 181 15.05 15.71 -10.00
CA GLU A 181 15.01 14.28 -9.72
C GLU A 181 14.94 14.05 -8.20
N LEU A 182 14.01 13.19 -7.78
CA LEU A 182 13.78 12.85 -6.38
C LEU A 182 14.89 11.94 -5.83
N HIS A 183 16.04 12.54 -5.53
CA HIS A 183 17.12 11.89 -4.77
C HIS A 183 17.15 12.48 -3.36
N ARG A 184 17.18 11.64 -2.32
CA ARG A 184 17.25 12.11 -0.92
C ARG A 184 18.40 13.11 -0.68
N LYS A 185 19.55 12.89 -1.33
CA LYS A 185 20.74 13.76 -1.25
C LYS A 185 20.56 15.14 -1.89
N ASN A 186 19.55 15.30 -2.74
CA ASN A 186 19.22 16.55 -3.43
C ASN A 186 18.09 17.32 -2.72
N LEU A 187 17.65 16.88 -1.55
CA LEU A 187 16.63 17.55 -0.76
C LEU A 187 17.25 18.18 0.49
N SER A 188 16.74 19.36 0.87
CA SER A 188 16.99 19.94 2.19
C SER A 188 16.63 18.95 3.32
N PRO A 189 17.19 19.10 4.53
CA PRO A 189 16.80 18.26 5.67
C PRO A 189 15.29 18.24 5.92
N GLU A 190 14.63 19.40 5.77
CA GLU A 190 13.19 19.55 5.87
C GLU A 190 12.48 18.77 4.75
N GLY A 191 13.00 18.84 3.52
CA GLY A 191 12.50 18.07 2.38
C GLY A 191 12.63 16.57 2.55
N GLN A 192 13.73 16.10 3.15
CA GLN A 192 13.93 14.68 3.43
C GLN A 192 12.87 14.18 4.43
N GLN A 193 12.67 14.90 5.54
CA GLN A 193 11.63 14.57 6.52
C GLN A 193 10.23 14.60 5.92
N PHE A 194 9.97 15.58 5.05
CA PHE A 194 8.71 15.69 4.34
C PHE A 194 8.43 14.49 3.42
N VAL A 195 9.42 14.11 2.60
CA VAL A 195 9.31 12.94 1.72
C VAL A 195 9.19 11.65 2.50
N ASP A 196 9.94 11.48 3.59
CA ASP A 196 9.82 10.32 4.49
C ASP A 196 8.40 10.21 5.06
N ARG A 197 7.83 11.34 5.50
CA ARG A 197 6.46 11.40 6.02
C ARG A 197 5.43 11.02 4.97
N LEU A 198 5.49 11.59 3.76
CA LEU A 198 4.57 11.24 2.67
C LEU A 198 4.73 9.79 2.21
N SER A 199 5.96 9.27 2.21
CA SER A 199 6.23 7.86 1.91
C SER A 199 5.57 6.96 2.96
N ALA A 200 5.69 7.29 4.24
CA ALA A 200 5.02 6.55 5.31
C ALA A 200 3.48 6.59 5.15
N TYR A 201 2.92 7.73 4.72
CA TYR A 201 1.48 7.86 4.46
C TYR A 201 0.99 7.05 3.26
N ALA A 202 1.82 6.89 2.24
CA ALA A 202 1.50 6.09 1.05
C ALA A 202 1.29 4.60 1.38
N PHE A 203 2.03 4.08 2.36
CA PHE A 203 1.98 2.68 2.76
C PHE A 203 1.25 2.43 4.08
N ARG A 204 0.76 3.51 4.72
CA ARG A 204 0.03 3.41 5.97
C ARG A 204 -1.30 2.69 5.74
N ASP A 205 -1.59 1.73 6.59
CA ASP A 205 -2.95 1.25 6.72
C ASP A 205 -3.81 2.27 7.48
N TRP A 206 -4.60 3.02 6.72
CA TRP A 206 -5.46 4.06 7.26
C TRP A 206 -6.61 3.50 8.10
N ASP A 207 -7.10 2.28 7.84
CA ASP A 207 -8.21 1.71 8.62
C ASP A 207 -7.74 1.30 10.01
N ALA A 208 -6.59 0.63 10.11
CA ALA A 208 -5.95 0.34 11.39
C ALA A 208 -5.59 1.63 12.14
N TYR A 209 -5.05 2.63 11.42
CA TYR A 209 -4.69 3.92 12.00
C TYR A 209 -5.89 4.66 12.62
N LEU A 210 -7.04 4.67 11.93
CA LEU A 210 -8.29 5.26 12.41
C LEU A 210 -8.89 4.47 13.59
N THR A 211 -8.75 3.14 13.57
CA THR A 211 -9.17 2.30 14.71
C THR A 211 -8.36 2.63 15.97
N HIS A 212 -7.05 2.83 15.84
CA HIS A 212 -6.22 3.25 16.97
C HIS A 212 -6.57 4.64 17.52
N GLU A 213 -6.98 5.58 16.67
CA GLU A 213 -7.52 6.87 17.12
C GLU A 213 -8.76 6.66 17.99
N TYR A 214 -9.71 5.86 17.50
CA TYR A 214 -10.96 5.57 18.20
C TYR A 214 -10.68 4.92 19.57
N ASP A 215 -9.80 3.92 19.63
CA ASP A 215 -9.41 3.25 20.86
C ASP A 215 -8.75 4.21 21.86
N ALA A 216 -7.83 5.05 21.39
CA ALA A 216 -7.17 6.05 22.22
C ALA A 216 -8.20 7.02 22.84
N GLN A 217 -9.16 7.50 22.05
CA GLN A 217 -10.25 8.33 22.56
C GLN A 217 -11.14 7.57 23.54
N HIS A 218 -11.45 6.30 23.26
CA HIS A 218 -12.31 5.47 24.09
C HIS A 218 -11.68 5.18 25.47
N ILE A 219 -10.36 5.03 25.53
CA ILE A 219 -9.62 4.90 26.80
C ILE A 219 -9.82 6.15 27.67
N ILE A 220 -9.66 7.35 27.11
CA ILE A 220 -9.88 8.60 27.84
C ILE A 220 -11.34 8.78 28.25
N LYS A 221 -12.28 8.43 27.37
CA LYS A 221 -13.73 8.46 27.64
C LYS A 221 -14.15 7.56 28.82
N ASN A 222 -13.44 6.47 29.06
CA ASN A 222 -13.74 5.52 30.14
C ASN A 222 -12.95 5.77 31.43
N GLU A 223 -12.02 6.71 31.43
CA GLU A 223 -11.22 7.06 32.61
C GLU A 223 -12.10 7.78 33.65
N LYS A 224 -12.32 7.13 34.80
CA LYS A 224 -13.21 7.67 35.85
C LYS A 224 -12.54 8.82 36.58
N LYS A 225 -13.34 9.83 36.96
CA LYS A 225 -12.95 10.98 37.80
C LYS A 225 -11.91 11.91 37.18
N LEU A 226 -11.87 12.03 35.86
CA LEU A 226 -11.15 13.12 35.22
C LEU A 226 -11.86 14.45 35.45
N GLU A 227 -11.11 15.49 35.76
CA GLU A 227 -11.60 16.87 35.68
C GLU A 227 -11.87 17.22 34.22
N ASP A 228 -12.95 17.95 33.95
CA ASP A 228 -13.40 18.27 32.58
C ASP A 228 -12.31 18.96 31.75
N ARG A 229 -11.55 19.88 32.36
CA ARG A 229 -10.40 20.51 31.71
C ARG A 229 -9.34 19.51 31.27
N VAL A 230 -9.00 18.55 32.13
CA VAL A 230 -8.00 17.51 31.83
C VAL A 230 -8.54 16.56 30.78
N TYR A 231 -9.82 16.21 30.86
CA TYR A 231 -10.50 15.36 29.90
C TYR A 231 -10.47 15.94 28.48
N TYR A 232 -10.89 17.19 28.29
CA TYR A 232 -10.90 17.83 26.97
C TYR A 232 -9.49 18.06 26.43
N THR A 233 -8.52 18.40 27.28
CA THR A 233 -7.11 18.55 26.86
C THR A 233 -6.54 17.23 26.35
N LYS A 234 -6.77 16.11 27.06
CA LYS A 234 -6.33 14.77 26.62
C LYS A 234 -6.96 14.35 25.29
N LEU A 235 -8.25 14.66 25.10
CA LEU A 235 -8.93 14.37 23.83
C LEU A 235 -8.40 15.23 22.68
N GLU A 236 -8.09 16.51 22.92
CA GLU A 236 -7.45 17.39 21.94
C GLU A 236 -6.10 16.84 21.50
N GLU A 237 -5.25 16.44 22.46
CA GLU A 237 -3.94 15.86 22.17
C GLU A 237 -4.04 14.60 21.30
N ILE A 238 -5.04 13.75 21.55
CA ILE A 238 -5.30 12.57 20.73
C ILE A 238 -5.74 13.01 19.33
N GLU A 239 -6.77 13.84 19.17
CA GLU A 239 -7.21 14.24 17.83
C GLU A 239 -6.11 14.97 17.03
N LEU A 240 -5.28 15.79 17.67
CA LEU A 240 -4.11 16.42 17.04
C LEU A 240 -3.05 15.39 16.63
N LYS A 241 -2.83 14.35 17.43
CA LYS A 241 -1.89 13.27 17.10
C LYS A 241 -2.29 12.51 15.83
N TYR A 242 -3.59 12.36 15.58
CA TYR A 242 -4.16 11.65 14.43
C TYR A 242 -4.67 12.59 13.32
N ALA A 243 -4.38 13.89 13.38
CA ALA A 243 -4.86 14.87 12.40
C ALA A 243 -4.36 14.60 10.98
N ASP A 244 -3.23 13.89 10.84
CA ASP A 244 -2.64 13.51 9.55
C ASP A 244 -3.45 12.49 8.77
N LYS A 245 -4.52 11.93 9.35
CA LYS A 245 -5.57 11.19 8.62
C LYS A 245 -6.20 11.99 7.48
N ALA A 246 -6.09 13.32 7.50
CA ALA A 246 -6.49 14.16 6.37
C ALA A 246 -5.81 13.75 5.05
N TYR A 247 -4.55 13.29 5.10
CA TYR A 247 -3.83 12.84 3.90
C TYR A 247 -4.46 11.60 3.27
N ALA A 248 -5.09 10.72 4.05
CA ALA A 248 -5.76 9.54 3.51
C ALA A 248 -6.81 9.93 2.45
N GLN A 249 -7.66 10.90 2.80
CA GLN A 249 -8.69 11.41 1.89
C GLN A 249 -8.09 12.17 0.72
N VAL A 250 -7.07 13.01 0.97
CA VAL A 250 -6.42 13.80 -0.10
C VAL A 250 -5.77 12.88 -1.13
N PHE A 251 -5.06 11.83 -0.70
CA PHE A 251 -4.48 10.84 -1.60
C PHE A 251 -5.56 10.08 -2.38
N ALA A 252 -6.62 9.61 -1.71
CA ALA A 252 -7.73 8.90 -2.36
C ALA A 252 -8.43 9.78 -3.42
N ASP A 253 -8.74 11.03 -3.09
CA ASP A 253 -9.35 11.98 -4.02
C ASP A 253 -8.45 12.28 -5.22
N THR A 254 -7.15 12.47 -4.97
CA THR A 254 -6.15 12.71 -6.02
C THR A 254 -6.05 11.50 -6.96
N PHE A 255 -6.02 10.28 -6.40
CA PHE A 255 -5.99 9.05 -7.17
C PHE A 255 -7.25 8.90 -8.04
N ASN A 256 -8.43 9.15 -7.47
CA ASN A 256 -9.69 9.09 -8.21
C ASN A 256 -9.74 10.08 -9.39
N ASP A 257 -9.18 11.27 -9.22
CA ASP A 257 -9.09 12.25 -10.30
C ASP A 257 -8.05 11.86 -11.35
N PHE A 258 -6.91 11.26 -10.94
CA PHE A 258 -5.93 10.68 -11.87
C PHE A 258 -6.55 9.54 -12.68
N ALA A 259 -7.27 8.63 -12.03
CA ALA A 259 -7.92 7.49 -12.67
C ALA A 259 -8.88 7.95 -13.77
N LYS A 260 -9.71 8.96 -13.51
CA LYS A 260 -10.61 9.56 -14.53
C LYS A 260 -9.83 10.08 -15.74
N VAL A 261 -8.68 10.72 -15.55
CA VAL A 261 -7.88 11.27 -16.65
C VAL A 261 -7.13 10.17 -17.41
N LEU A 262 -6.51 9.24 -16.69
CA LEU A 262 -5.61 8.24 -17.24
C LEU A 262 -6.35 7.09 -17.93
N THR A 263 -7.42 6.58 -17.33
CA THR A 263 -8.17 5.44 -17.89
C THR A 263 -8.99 5.79 -19.13
N LEU A 264 -9.35 7.07 -19.30
CA LEU A 264 -10.14 7.51 -20.46
C LEU A 264 -9.33 7.63 -21.76
N GLY A 265 -7.99 7.66 -21.69
CA GLY A 265 -7.19 7.96 -22.89
C GLY A 265 -5.75 7.48 -22.90
N TYR A 266 -5.24 6.88 -21.81
CA TYR A 266 -3.82 6.56 -21.68
C TYR A 266 -3.55 5.13 -21.20
N LEU A 267 -4.40 4.59 -20.32
CA LEU A 267 -4.21 3.29 -19.67
C LEU A 267 -5.52 2.49 -19.68
N ASN A 268 -5.44 1.17 -19.78
CA ASN A 268 -6.63 0.30 -19.66
C ASN A 268 -7.07 0.12 -18.20
N HIS A 269 -6.11 0.18 -17.29
CA HIS A 269 -6.28 0.04 -15.84
C HIS A 269 -5.25 0.92 -15.14
N PHE A 270 -5.54 1.35 -13.91
CA PHE A 270 -4.64 2.21 -13.14
C PHE A 270 -4.65 1.81 -11.67
N ASP A 271 -3.58 1.13 -11.25
CA ASP A 271 -3.31 0.80 -9.85
C ASP A 271 -2.41 1.84 -9.20
N ILE A 272 -2.74 2.19 -7.96
CA ILE A 272 -2.09 3.27 -7.21
C ILE A 272 -0.61 2.99 -6.90
N HIS A 273 -0.22 1.73 -6.72
CA HIS A 273 1.15 1.39 -6.31
C HIS A 273 2.06 0.99 -7.46
N THR A 274 1.51 0.41 -8.54
CA THR A 274 2.30 -0.35 -9.51
C THR A 274 2.23 0.20 -10.92
N THR A 275 1.18 0.97 -11.25
CA THR A 275 0.98 1.40 -12.64
C THR A 275 1.84 2.64 -12.96
N PRO A 276 2.76 2.55 -13.95
CA PRO A 276 3.57 3.70 -14.34
C PRO A 276 2.74 4.76 -15.08
N ILE A 277 2.90 6.01 -14.69
CA ILE A 277 2.25 7.16 -15.33
C ILE A 277 3.03 7.52 -16.61
N PRO A 278 2.36 7.67 -17.78
CA PRO A 278 3.02 8.02 -19.04
C PRO A 278 3.41 9.51 -19.10
N VAL A 279 4.40 9.88 -18.28
CA VAL A 279 4.83 11.27 -18.06
C VAL A 279 5.47 11.94 -19.28
N ALA A 280 5.75 11.22 -20.37
CA ALA A 280 6.32 11.75 -21.61
C ALA A 280 5.40 12.79 -22.29
N ASN A 281 4.10 12.78 -22.01
CA ASN A 281 3.15 13.78 -22.51
C ASN A 281 3.15 15.02 -21.59
N ALA A 282 3.64 16.15 -22.10
CA ALA A 282 3.74 17.40 -21.34
C ALA A 282 2.37 17.99 -20.94
N VAL A 283 1.34 17.84 -21.79
CA VAL A 283 -0.02 18.33 -21.49
C VAL A 283 -0.64 17.50 -20.37
N LEU A 284 -0.52 16.17 -20.46
CA LEU A 284 -0.96 15.27 -19.39
C LEU A 284 -0.24 15.58 -18.08
N ARG A 285 1.09 15.72 -18.14
CA ARG A 285 1.90 16.05 -16.95
C ARG A 285 1.44 17.35 -16.30
N HIS A 286 1.19 18.40 -17.07
CA HIS A 286 0.70 19.67 -16.55
C HIS A 286 -0.69 19.52 -15.90
N HIS A 287 -1.59 18.76 -16.53
CA HIS A 287 -2.93 18.50 -16.00
C HIS A 287 -2.88 17.74 -14.66
N LEU A 288 -2.09 16.65 -14.60
CA LEU A 288 -1.91 15.88 -13.37
C LEU A 288 -1.24 16.70 -12.26
N SER A 289 -0.25 17.53 -12.59
CA SER A 289 0.35 18.45 -11.62
C SER A 289 -0.66 19.46 -11.06
N ALA A 290 -1.56 19.97 -11.89
CA ALA A 290 -2.61 20.90 -11.43
C ALA A 290 -3.59 20.22 -10.45
N ILE A 291 -3.94 18.95 -10.69
CA ILE A 291 -4.75 18.15 -9.76
C ILE A 291 -4.02 18.03 -8.41
N VAL A 292 -2.73 17.69 -8.43
CA VAL A 292 -1.92 17.61 -7.19
C VAL A 292 -1.94 18.94 -6.45
N HIS A 293 -1.66 20.05 -7.14
CA HIS A 293 -1.63 21.37 -6.49
C HIS A 293 -2.98 21.73 -5.88
N GLN A 294 -4.09 21.45 -6.57
CA GLN A 294 -5.43 21.72 -6.07
C GLN A 294 -5.77 20.86 -4.84
N ARG A 295 -5.50 19.55 -4.90
CA ARG A 295 -5.87 18.61 -3.83
C ARG A 295 -5.03 18.77 -2.58
N PHE A 296 -3.74 19.05 -2.74
CA PHE A 296 -2.80 19.29 -1.63
C PHE A 296 -2.78 20.75 -1.16
N LEU A 297 -3.68 21.60 -1.68
CA LEU A 297 -3.79 23.01 -1.29
C LEU A 297 -2.46 23.75 -1.40
N VAL A 298 -1.73 23.48 -2.49
CA VAL A 298 -0.38 24.02 -2.70
C VAL A 298 -0.44 25.53 -2.95
N ASP A 299 0.36 26.29 -2.20
CA ASP A 299 0.43 27.74 -2.33
C ASP A 299 1.30 28.21 -3.51
N ASP A 300 1.35 29.52 -3.73
CA ASP A 300 2.15 30.15 -4.79
C ASP A 300 3.67 29.91 -4.63
N LYS A 301 4.12 29.50 -3.44
CA LYS A 301 5.52 29.16 -3.14
C LYS A 301 5.79 27.66 -3.31
N GLY A 302 4.78 26.85 -3.59
CA GLY A 302 4.89 25.40 -3.82
C GLY A 302 4.73 24.56 -2.56
N TYR A 303 4.34 25.12 -1.41
CA TYR A 303 4.14 24.37 -0.16
C TYR A 303 2.70 23.89 -0.01
N GLU A 304 2.51 22.65 0.44
CA GLU A 304 1.20 22.07 0.73
C GLU A 304 0.68 22.49 2.11
N HIS A 305 -0.65 22.60 2.21
CA HIS A 305 -1.35 23.10 3.40
C HIS A 305 -2.49 22.16 3.83
N VAL A 306 -2.35 20.85 3.61
CA VAL A 306 -3.41 19.85 3.91
C VAL A 306 -3.81 19.88 5.39
N MET A 307 -2.84 20.13 6.27
CA MET A 307 -3.00 20.05 7.72
C MET A 307 -3.55 21.30 8.39
N ASP A 308 -3.50 22.45 7.71
CA ASP A 308 -3.81 23.75 8.32
C ASP A 308 -5.25 23.82 8.84
N GLU A 309 -6.20 23.48 7.98
CA GLU A 309 -7.63 23.52 8.32
C GLU A 309 -8.01 22.42 9.33
N PRO A 310 -7.60 21.14 9.17
CA PRO A 310 -7.82 20.10 10.19
C PRO A 310 -7.32 20.49 11.59
N ILE A 311 -6.09 20.99 11.71
CA ILE A 311 -5.53 21.40 13.00
C ILE A 311 -6.34 22.56 13.60
N LYS A 312 -6.71 23.54 12.77
CA LYS A 312 -7.50 24.69 13.21
C LYS A 312 -8.88 24.28 13.71
N GLN A 313 -9.55 23.35 13.01
CA GLN A 313 -10.87 22.84 13.40
C GLN A 313 -10.82 22.09 14.74
N ILE A 314 -9.82 21.23 14.93
CA ILE A 314 -9.60 20.52 16.20
C ILE A 314 -9.41 21.52 17.34
N LYS A 315 -8.49 22.48 17.18
CA LYS A 315 -8.24 23.51 18.21
C LYS A 315 -9.48 24.34 18.52
N ALA A 316 -10.25 24.74 17.50
CA ALA A 316 -11.48 25.51 17.69
C ALA A 316 -12.54 24.71 18.46
N LYS A 317 -12.70 23.42 18.14
CA LYS A 317 -13.62 22.50 18.83
C LYS A 317 -13.27 22.37 20.31
N TYR A 318 -12.00 22.13 20.66
CA TYR A 318 -11.61 21.97 22.06
C TYR A 318 -11.53 23.28 22.84
N ALA A 319 -11.17 24.39 22.19
CA ALA A 319 -11.31 25.71 22.79
C ALA A 319 -12.77 26.03 23.14
N PHE A 320 -13.71 25.66 22.28
CA PHE A 320 -15.14 25.77 22.60
C PHE A 320 -15.51 24.90 23.81
N TYR A 321 -15.05 23.64 23.89
CA TYR A 321 -15.38 22.79 25.03
C TYR A 321 -14.82 23.31 26.35
N LEU A 322 -13.55 23.73 26.36
CA LEU A 322 -12.91 24.30 27.53
C LEU A 322 -13.62 25.58 28.01
N ASN A 323 -14.05 26.44 27.10
CA ASN A 323 -14.70 27.70 27.48
C ASN A 323 -16.14 27.53 28.01
N ASN A 324 -16.82 26.42 27.70
CA ASN A 324 -18.25 26.25 27.99
C ASN A 324 -18.56 25.11 28.96
N PHE A 325 -17.65 24.15 29.15
CA PHE A 325 -17.90 22.93 29.91
C PHE A 325 -16.74 22.51 30.83
N SER A 326 -15.71 23.36 31.06
CA SER A 326 -14.57 23.03 31.94
C SER A 326 -14.46 23.88 33.20
#